data_AF-A0AAD5T005-F1
#
_entry.id   AF-A0AAD5T005-F1
#
_cell.length_a   1.000
_cell.length_b   1.000
_cell.length_c   1.000
_cell.angle_alpha   90.00
_cell.angle_beta   90.00
_cell.angle_gamma   90.00
#
_symmetry.space_group_name_H-M   'P 1'
#
loop_
_entity.id
_entity.type
_entity.pdbx_description
1 polymer ?
#
loop_
_entity_poly.entity_id
_entity_poly.type
_entity_poly.pdbx_seq_one_letter_code
_entity_poly.pdbx_strand_id
1 'polypeptide(L)'
;MTIEDQSHLPILSPFGANWTEEDVKREFPLDPTFSYIPNRHDWVERQFKNAPLHRGEKLPEGFPEAIDSPSVWDGFDIQNNPEKWLHYLTDEQNAALKAALIHWKSLNLPLQKLDRFTFPLPQSFKIITEEWVNKLLNGLGFFQLRGFNIDDYSEEDAIIV
;
A
#
# COMPACT_ATOMS: atom_id res chain seq x y z
N MET A 1 13.59 28.65 35.67
CA MET A 1 12.34 28.08 35.13
C MET A 1 12.73 26.74 34.54
N THR A 2 12.74 25.71 35.37
CA THR A 2 13.32 24.40 35.08
C THR A 2 12.24 23.56 34.40
N ILE A 3 12.55 23.06 33.21
CA ILE A 3 11.65 22.21 32.42
C ILE A 3 11.65 20.83 33.06
N GLU A 4 10.46 20.34 33.46
CA GLU A 4 10.26 19.00 34.01
C GLU A 4 10.56 17.93 32.96
N ASP A 5 11.35 16.95 33.40
CA ASP A 5 11.72 15.74 32.69
C ASP A 5 10.49 14.84 32.50
N GLN A 6 10.04 14.69 31.25
CA GLN A 6 8.85 13.91 30.86
C GLN A 6 9.18 12.44 30.56
N SER A 7 10.25 11.87 31.11
CA SER A 7 10.68 10.48 30.89
C SER A 7 9.79 9.39 31.53
N HIS A 8 8.65 9.74 32.13
CA HIS A 8 7.77 8.81 32.84
C HIS A 8 6.33 8.78 32.34
N LEU A 9 6.11 8.81 31.03
CA LEU A 9 4.79 8.44 30.50
C LEU A 9 4.61 6.91 30.58
N PRO A 10 3.54 6.40 31.20
CA PRO A 10 3.30 4.97 31.31
C PRO A 10 3.05 4.35 29.94
N ILE A 11 3.71 3.21 29.67
CA ILE A 11 3.47 2.41 28.47
C ILE A 11 2.07 1.82 28.57
N LEU A 12 1.13 2.31 27.75
CA LEU A 12 -0.24 1.78 27.69
C LEU A 12 -0.25 0.43 26.96
N SER A 13 -0.65 -0.62 27.67
CA SER A 13 -0.82 -1.98 27.13
C SER A 13 -2.14 -2.12 26.34
N PRO A 14 -2.17 -2.84 25.20
CA PRO A 14 -3.41 -3.16 24.49
C PRO A 14 -4.31 -4.18 25.23
N PHE A 15 -3.83 -4.78 26.33
CA PHE A 15 -4.55 -5.81 27.08
C PHE A 15 -4.44 -5.61 28.60
N GLY A 16 -5.02 -4.52 29.13
CA GLY A 16 -5.57 -4.40 30.50
C GLY A 16 -4.70 -4.73 31.73
N ALA A 17 -3.45 -5.13 31.60
CA ALA A 17 -2.54 -5.46 32.70
C ALA A 17 -1.42 -4.42 32.80
N ASN A 18 -1.04 -4.06 34.03
CA ASN A 18 0.09 -3.19 34.30
C ASN A 18 1.40 -3.98 34.15
N TRP A 19 1.95 -3.97 32.93
CA TRP A 19 3.26 -4.56 32.64
C TRP A 19 4.37 -3.66 33.19
N THR A 20 5.36 -4.24 33.87
CA THR A 20 6.59 -3.53 34.24
C THR A 20 7.56 -3.48 33.06
N GLU A 21 8.55 -2.58 33.07
CA GLU A 21 9.62 -2.58 32.06
C GLU A 21 10.37 -3.92 32.00
N GLU A 22 10.49 -4.61 33.13
CA GLU A 22 11.14 -5.91 33.21
C GLU A 22 10.30 -6.99 32.50
N ASP A 23 8.97 -6.93 32.65
CA ASP A 23 8.08 -7.85 31.95
C ASP A 23 8.11 -7.61 30.43
N VAL A 24 8.19 -6.34 29.99
CA VAL A 24 8.33 -5.99 28.57
C VAL A 24 9.66 -6.50 28.01
N LYS A 25 10.78 -6.31 28.72
CA LYS A 25 12.10 -6.82 28.29
C LYS A 25 12.17 -8.34 28.27
N ARG A 26 11.42 -9.02 29.14
CA ARG A 26 11.32 -10.49 29.18
C ARG A 26 10.53 -11.06 28.00
N GLU A 27 9.36 -10.49 27.70
CA GLU A 27 8.48 -10.99 26.63
C GLU A 27 8.87 -10.47 25.24
N PHE A 28 9.36 -9.24 25.16
CA PHE A 28 9.81 -8.59 23.95
C PHE A 28 11.27 -8.14 24.15
N PRO A 29 12.23 -9.08 24.24
CA PRO A 29 13.63 -8.71 24.28
C PRO A 29 13.93 -7.93 23.00
N LEU A 30 14.05 -6.60 23.12
CA LEU A 30 14.49 -5.76 22.02
C LEU A 30 15.88 -6.24 21.66
N ASP A 31 15.99 -6.90 20.51
CA ASP A 31 17.28 -7.26 19.95
C ASP A 31 18.03 -5.93 19.72
N PRO A 32 19.20 -5.71 20.34
CA PRO A 32 19.98 -4.47 20.17
C PRO A 32 20.37 -4.21 18.72
N THR A 33 20.26 -5.22 17.85
CA THR A 33 20.51 -5.15 16.41
C THR A 33 19.25 -4.91 15.57
N PHE A 34 18.06 -4.82 16.19
CA PHE A 34 16.80 -4.61 15.49
C PHE A 34 16.78 -3.23 14.80
N SER A 35 17.09 -3.23 13.51
CA SER A 35 16.92 -2.08 12.63
C SER A 35 15.59 -2.19 11.88
N TYR A 36 14.85 -1.09 11.81
CA TYR A 36 13.68 -0.95 10.93
C TYR A 36 14.07 -0.90 9.45
N ILE A 37 15.35 -0.66 9.13
CA ILE A 37 15.85 -0.63 7.76
C ILE A 37 16.01 -2.07 7.28
N PRO A 38 15.32 -2.48 6.19
CA PRO A 38 15.44 -3.83 5.66
C PRO A 38 16.90 -4.16 5.31
N ASN A 39 17.46 -5.17 5.97
CA ASN A 39 18.80 -5.69 5.71
C ASN A 39 18.70 -7.09 5.09
N ARG A 40 19.38 -7.31 3.97
CA ARG A 40 19.38 -8.60 3.27
C ARG A 40 19.91 -9.73 4.14
N HIS A 41 20.94 -9.49 4.95
CA HIS A 41 21.51 -10.50 5.83
C HIS A 41 20.47 -10.94 6.88
N ASP A 42 19.85 -9.98 7.57
CA ASP A 42 18.83 -10.24 8.59
C ASP A 42 17.58 -10.89 7.98
N TRP A 43 17.20 -10.52 6.76
CA TRP A 43 16.12 -11.18 6.01
C TRP A 43 16.45 -12.64 5.72
N VAL A 44 17.66 -12.92 5.22
CA VAL A 44 18.14 -14.27 4.94
C VAL A 44 18.21 -15.09 6.25
N GLU A 45 18.75 -14.54 7.32
CA GLU A 45 18.80 -15.20 8.62
C GLU A 45 17.40 -15.49 9.18
N ARG A 46 16.46 -14.56 9.06
CA ARG A 46 15.05 -14.78 9.45
C ARG A 46 14.41 -15.87 8.59
N GLN A 47 14.69 -15.92 7.29
CA GLN A 47 14.20 -17.00 6.42
C GLN A 47 14.76 -18.37 6.84
N PHE A 48 16.00 -18.44 7.35
CA PHE A 48 16.58 -19.68 7.86
C PHE A 48 16.12 -20.03 9.28
N LYS A 49 16.01 -19.05 10.18
CA LYS A 49 15.51 -19.23 11.56
C LYS A 49 14.02 -19.55 11.58
N ASN A 50 13.24 -18.93 10.69
CA ASN A 50 11.80 -19.17 10.49
C ASN A 50 11.52 -20.05 9.27
N ALA A 51 12.52 -20.80 8.77
CA ALA A 51 12.30 -21.80 7.74
C ALA A 51 11.18 -22.72 8.22
N PRO A 52 10.14 -22.99 7.41
CA PRO A 52 8.82 -23.30 7.91
C PRO A 52 8.81 -24.45 8.92
N LEU A 53 8.35 -24.12 10.12
CA LEU A 53 7.67 -25.04 11.03
C LEU A 53 6.66 -25.83 10.18
N HIS A 54 6.80 -27.16 10.13
CA HIS A 54 5.89 -28.09 9.45
C HIS A 54 5.98 -28.16 7.91
N ARG A 55 7.19 -28.25 7.35
CA ARG A 55 7.36 -28.76 5.97
C ARG A 55 7.02 -30.27 5.93
N GLY A 56 5.76 -30.61 5.70
CA GLY A 56 5.30 -32.00 5.55
C GLY A 56 4.08 -32.41 6.39
N GLU A 57 3.47 -31.50 7.15
CA GLU A 57 2.18 -31.78 7.79
C GLU A 57 1.04 -31.56 6.80
N LYS A 58 0.07 -32.47 6.85
CA LYS A 58 -1.16 -32.38 6.06
C LYS A 58 -1.90 -31.11 6.47
N LEU A 59 -2.35 -30.31 5.48
CA LEU A 59 -3.16 -29.13 5.73
C LEU A 59 -4.37 -29.49 6.62
N PRO A 60 -4.83 -28.57 7.51
CA PRO A 60 -6.02 -28.81 8.31
C PRO A 60 -7.21 -29.23 7.44
N GLU A 61 -8.11 -30.04 8.01
CA GLU A 61 -9.31 -30.46 7.30
C GLU A 61 -10.14 -29.24 6.86
N GLY A 62 -10.50 -29.22 5.57
CA GLY A 62 -11.22 -28.10 4.95
C GLY A 62 -10.35 -27.03 4.28
N PHE A 63 -9.02 -27.09 4.39
CA PHE A 63 -8.13 -26.20 3.63
C PHE A 63 -7.84 -26.74 2.22
N PRO A 64 -7.80 -25.87 1.20
CA PRO A 64 -7.48 -26.29 -0.16
C PRO A 64 -5.99 -26.63 -0.29
N GLU A 65 -5.67 -27.69 -1.04
CA GLU A 65 -4.29 -28.10 -1.32
C GLU A 65 -3.53 -27.08 -2.18
N ALA A 66 -4.27 -26.34 -3.02
CA ALA A 66 -3.75 -25.25 -3.84
C ALA A 66 -4.80 -24.14 -3.97
N ILE A 67 -4.34 -22.90 -4.11
CA ILE A 67 -5.19 -21.76 -4.46
C ILE A 67 -5.15 -21.63 -5.98
N ASP A 68 -6.31 -21.69 -6.62
CA ASP A 68 -6.47 -21.43 -8.04
C ASP A 68 -7.31 -20.17 -8.20
N SER A 69 -6.66 -19.04 -8.45
CA SER A 69 -7.33 -17.76 -8.67
C SER A 69 -6.48 -16.82 -9.52
N PRO A 70 -7.07 -15.80 -10.16
CA PRO A 70 -6.32 -14.79 -10.91
C PRO A 70 -5.29 -14.00 -10.09
N SER A 71 -5.38 -14.05 -8.76
CA SER A 71 -4.45 -13.40 -7.84
C SER A 71 -3.20 -14.24 -7.56
N VAL A 72 -3.15 -15.49 -8.04
CA VAL A 72 -1.98 -16.36 -7.90
C VAL A 72 -1.06 -16.15 -9.10
N TRP A 73 0.08 -15.51 -8.85
CA TRP A 73 1.10 -15.22 -9.84
C TRP A 73 2.47 -15.28 -9.20
N ASP A 74 3.49 -15.56 -10.01
CA ASP A 74 4.88 -15.39 -9.62
C ASP A 74 5.58 -14.26 -10.40
N GLY A 75 6.85 -14.01 -10.08
CA GLY A 75 7.62 -12.96 -10.76
C GLY A 75 7.78 -13.20 -12.27
N PHE A 76 7.82 -14.46 -12.71
CA PHE A 76 7.96 -14.82 -14.11
C PHE A 76 6.66 -14.54 -14.88
N ASP A 77 5.51 -14.86 -14.30
CA ASP A 77 4.19 -14.55 -14.88
C ASP A 77 4.02 -13.05 -15.12
N ILE A 78 4.34 -12.24 -14.12
CA ILE A 78 4.19 -10.78 -14.18
C ILE A 78 5.20 -10.16 -15.17
N GLN A 79 6.44 -10.66 -15.21
CA GLN A 79 7.47 -10.13 -16.10
C GLN A 79 7.15 -10.39 -17.58
N ASN A 80 6.56 -11.54 -17.92
CA ASN A 80 6.25 -11.90 -19.30
C ASN A 80 4.91 -11.36 -19.81
N ASN A 81 4.06 -10.82 -18.92
CA ASN A 81 2.71 -10.35 -19.26
C ASN A 81 2.47 -8.93 -18.73
N PRO A 82 3.27 -7.93 -19.15
CA PRO A 82 3.15 -6.56 -18.65
C PRO A 82 1.76 -5.97 -18.87
N GLU A 83 1.07 -6.30 -19.96
CA GLU A 83 -0.27 -5.81 -20.30
C GLU A 83 -1.34 -6.16 -19.26
N LYS A 84 -1.10 -7.18 -18.42
CA LYS A 84 -2.04 -7.56 -17.35
C LYS A 84 -2.09 -6.52 -16.24
N TRP A 85 -0.95 -5.92 -15.90
CA TRP A 85 -0.81 -5.00 -14.75
C TRP A 85 -0.35 -3.59 -15.13
N LEU A 86 0.15 -3.36 -16.34
CA LEU A 86 0.65 -2.06 -16.78
C LEU A 86 -0.37 -1.34 -17.66
N HIS A 87 -0.79 -0.15 -17.25
CA HIS A 87 -1.65 0.72 -18.04
C HIS A 87 -0.93 2.04 -18.34
N TYR A 88 -0.99 2.48 -19.59
CA TYR A 88 -0.48 3.78 -20.02
C TYR A 88 -1.65 4.72 -20.27
N LEU A 89 -1.61 5.89 -19.63
CA LEU A 89 -2.53 6.98 -19.90
C LEU A 89 -2.33 7.47 -21.34
N THR A 90 -3.43 7.63 -22.04
CA THR A 90 -3.47 8.25 -23.36
C THR A 90 -3.38 9.77 -23.23
N ASP A 91 -3.02 10.45 -24.31
CA ASP A 91 -3.01 11.92 -24.37
C ASP A 91 -4.39 12.51 -24.08
N GLU A 92 -5.46 11.84 -24.53
CA GLU A 92 -6.84 12.23 -24.23
C GLU A 92 -7.13 12.18 -22.73
N GLN A 93 -6.67 11.13 -22.04
CA GLN A 93 -6.84 10.99 -20.60
C GLN A 93 -6.04 12.05 -19.83
N ASN A 94 -4.80 12.32 -20.25
CA ASN A 94 -3.98 13.40 -19.68
C ASN A 94 -4.64 14.77 -19.86
N ALA A 95 -5.18 15.05 -21.05
CA ALA A 95 -5.90 16.30 -21.31
C ALA A 95 -7.16 16.43 -20.43
N ALA A 96 -7.87 15.33 -20.21
CA ALA A 96 -9.04 15.30 -19.33
C ALA A 96 -8.68 15.55 -17.85
N LEU A 97 -7.59 14.96 -17.35
CA LEU A 97 -7.09 15.23 -15.99
C LEU A 97 -6.73 16.71 -15.82
N LYS A 98 -6.04 17.30 -16.81
CA LYS A 98 -5.71 18.72 -16.81
C LYS A 98 -6.96 19.61 -16.81
N ALA A 99 -7.96 19.27 -17.60
CA ALA A 99 -9.24 20.01 -17.63
C ALA A 99 -9.98 19.92 -16.28
N ALA A 100 -10.01 18.73 -15.66
CA ALA A 100 -10.62 18.53 -14.35
C ALA A 100 -9.89 19.32 -13.25
N LEU A 101 -8.56 19.37 -13.29
CA LEU A 101 -7.74 20.18 -12.39
C LEU A 101 -8.03 21.68 -12.54
N ILE A 102 -8.10 22.19 -13.78
CA ILE A 102 -8.45 23.59 -14.05
C ILE A 102 -9.84 23.91 -13.47
N HIS A 103 -10.81 23.01 -13.67
CA HIS A 103 -12.15 23.16 -13.11
C HIS A 103 -12.12 23.19 -11.59
N TRP A 104 -11.47 22.22 -10.95
CA TRP A 104 -11.34 22.14 -9.49
C TRP A 104 -10.73 23.43 -8.89
N LYS A 105 -9.64 23.93 -9.48
CA LYS A 105 -9.00 25.18 -9.05
C LYS A 105 -9.93 26.39 -9.18
N SER A 106 -10.81 26.40 -10.18
CA SER A 106 -11.80 27.48 -10.35
C SER A 106 -12.87 27.52 -9.26
N LEU A 107 -13.14 26.39 -8.59
CA LEU A 107 -14.10 26.31 -7.49
C LEU A 107 -13.57 26.94 -6.20
N ASN A 108 -12.24 27.06 -6.06
CA ASN A 108 -11.55 27.59 -4.88
C ASN A 108 -12.05 26.95 -3.55
N LEU A 109 -12.24 25.63 -3.58
CA LEU A 109 -12.70 24.84 -2.44
C LEU A 109 -11.50 24.20 -1.70
N PRO A 110 -11.62 23.94 -0.39
CA PRO A 110 -10.60 23.17 0.32
C PRO A 110 -10.55 21.72 -0.19
N LEU A 111 -9.37 21.09 -0.15
CA LEU A 111 -9.11 19.72 -0.64
C LEU A 111 -10.10 18.66 -0.12
N GLN A 112 -10.63 18.86 1.09
CA GLN A 112 -11.64 17.99 1.71
C GLN A 112 -12.96 17.88 0.91
N LYS A 113 -13.19 18.82 0.01
CA LYS A 113 -14.35 18.85 -0.89
C LYS A 113 -14.08 18.18 -2.23
N LEU A 114 -12.90 17.60 -2.42
CA LEU A 114 -12.55 16.88 -3.64
C LEU A 114 -13.39 15.60 -3.72
N ASP A 115 -14.30 15.57 -4.67
CA ASP A 115 -15.10 14.40 -5.00
C ASP A 115 -15.37 14.31 -6.52
N ARG A 116 -16.12 13.29 -6.92
CA ARG A 116 -16.50 13.02 -8.32
C ARG A 116 -17.34 14.12 -9.00
N PHE A 117 -17.96 15.01 -8.23
CA PHE A 117 -18.75 16.13 -8.76
C PHE A 117 -17.90 17.40 -8.90
N THR A 118 -16.95 17.60 -7.99
CA THR A 118 -16.03 18.74 -8.03
C THR A 118 -14.78 18.50 -8.88
N PHE A 119 -14.46 17.24 -9.18
CA PHE A 119 -13.40 16.81 -10.09
C PHE A 119 -14.00 15.90 -11.19
N PRO A 120 -14.71 16.50 -12.17
CA PRO A 120 -15.44 15.73 -13.17
C PRO A 120 -14.47 15.12 -14.19
N LEU A 121 -14.47 13.79 -14.27
CA LEU A 121 -13.74 13.06 -15.31
C LEU A 121 -14.71 12.57 -16.41
N PRO A 122 -14.26 12.51 -17.68
CA PRO A 122 -15.08 12.03 -18.78
C PRO A 122 -15.40 10.53 -18.63
N GLN A 123 -16.39 10.08 -19.40
CA GLN A 123 -16.86 8.70 -19.36
C GLN A 123 -15.76 7.66 -19.67
N SER A 124 -14.72 8.04 -20.42
CA SER A 124 -13.54 7.20 -20.68
C SER A 124 -12.84 6.78 -19.39
N PHE A 125 -12.74 7.67 -18.39
CA PHE A 125 -12.20 7.33 -17.07
C PHE A 125 -13.13 6.41 -16.28
N LYS A 126 -14.45 6.60 -16.37
CA LYS A 126 -15.40 5.76 -15.62
C LYS A 126 -15.25 4.28 -16.00
N ILE A 127 -15.21 3.98 -17.29
CA ILE A 127 -15.03 2.60 -17.80
C ILE A 127 -13.73 2.01 -17.25
N ILE A 128 -12.66 2.79 -17.31
CA ILE A 128 -11.33 2.35 -16.89
C ILE A 128 -11.23 2.19 -15.37
N THR A 129 -11.89 3.04 -14.58
CA THR A 129 -11.95 2.88 -13.12
C THR A 129 -12.69 1.61 -12.71
N GLU A 130 -13.76 1.23 -13.41
CA GLU A 130 -14.47 -0.03 -13.15
C GLU A 130 -13.58 -1.24 -13.49
N GLU A 131 -12.87 -1.18 -14.62
CA GLU A 131 -11.88 -2.20 -15.00
C GLU A 131 -10.74 -2.30 -13.99
N TRP A 132 -10.21 -1.17 -13.50
CA TRP A 132 -9.13 -1.14 -12.51
C TRP A 132 -9.57 -1.69 -11.15
N VAL A 133 -10.75 -1.32 -10.68
CA VAL A 133 -11.32 -1.88 -9.45
C VAL A 133 -11.48 -3.40 -9.59
N ASN A 134 -11.95 -3.87 -10.74
CA ASN A 134 -12.06 -5.31 -10.99
C ASN A 134 -10.68 -6.00 -11.02
N LYS A 135 -9.67 -5.40 -11.65
CA LYS A 135 -8.28 -5.92 -11.65
C LYS A 135 -7.69 -5.99 -10.23
N LEU A 136 -8.00 -5.03 -9.38
CA LEU A 136 -7.57 -5.01 -7.98
C LEU A 136 -8.27 -6.06 -7.14
N LEU A 137 -9.59 -6.19 -7.25
CA LEU A 137 -10.38 -7.06 -6.35
C LEU A 137 -10.44 -8.51 -6.81
N ASN A 138 -10.49 -8.75 -8.13
CA ASN A 138 -10.73 -10.06 -8.72
C ASN A 138 -9.59 -10.52 -9.65
N GLY A 139 -8.56 -9.69 -9.84
CA GLY A 139 -7.42 -9.95 -10.71
C GLY A 139 -6.12 -10.15 -9.93
N LEU A 140 -5.03 -9.57 -10.43
CA LEU A 140 -3.68 -9.70 -9.85
C LEU A 140 -3.54 -9.06 -8.47
N GLY A 141 -4.48 -8.20 -8.05
CA GLY A 141 -4.38 -7.45 -6.79
C GLY A 141 -3.63 -6.13 -6.89
N PHE A 142 -3.07 -5.82 -8.07
CA PHE A 142 -2.35 -4.57 -8.31
C PHE A 142 -2.36 -4.20 -9.79
N PHE A 143 -2.05 -2.94 -10.07
CA PHE A 143 -1.66 -2.46 -11.39
C PHE A 143 -0.74 -1.24 -11.24
N GLN A 144 -0.02 -0.90 -12.30
CA GLN A 144 0.77 0.30 -12.42
C GLN A 144 0.16 1.20 -13.49
N LEU A 145 -0.07 2.46 -13.13
CA LEU A 145 -0.44 3.51 -14.07
C LEU A 145 0.81 4.30 -14.48
N ARG A 146 1.05 4.41 -15.79
CA ARG A 146 2.15 5.19 -16.38
C ARG A 146 1.62 6.22 -17.37
N GLY A 147 2.49 7.14 -17.76
CA GLY A 147 2.14 8.16 -18.76
C GLY A 147 1.56 9.44 -18.17
N PHE A 148 1.65 9.64 -16.85
CA PHE A 148 1.44 10.95 -16.26
C PHE A 148 2.60 11.88 -16.64
N ASN A 149 2.27 13.03 -17.21
CA ASN A 149 3.25 14.09 -17.46
C ASN A 149 3.42 14.92 -16.18
N ILE A 150 4.14 14.38 -15.20
CA ILE A 150 4.28 15.01 -13.88
C ILE A 150 4.90 16.41 -13.95
N ASP A 151 5.76 16.65 -14.94
CA ASP A 151 6.43 17.94 -15.18
C ASP A 151 5.44 19.07 -15.51
N ASP A 152 4.20 18.76 -15.89
CA ASP A 152 3.15 19.74 -16.17
C ASP A 152 2.46 20.27 -14.89
N TYR A 153 2.77 19.71 -13.72
CA TYR A 153 2.08 19.99 -12.46
C TYR A 153 3.03 20.56 -11.39
N SER A 154 2.52 21.50 -10.58
CA SER A 154 3.17 21.82 -9.31
C SER A 154 3.02 20.65 -8.33
N GLU A 155 3.77 20.66 -7.23
CA GLU A 155 3.63 19.66 -6.18
C GLU A 155 2.19 19.60 -5.63
N GLU A 156 1.52 20.74 -5.46
CA GLU A 156 0.14 20.76 -4.99
C GLU A 156 -0.84 20.23 -6.04
N ASP A 157 -0.62 20.56 -7.31
CA ASP A 157 -1.46 20.09 -8.41
C ASP A 157 -1.32 18.56 -8.60
N ALA A 158 -0.12 18.02 -8.40
CA ALA A 158 0.16 16.58 -8.46
C ALA A 158 -0.51 15.76 -7.35
N ILE A 159 -0.89 16.37 -6.23
CA ILE A 159 -1.66 15.70 -5.17
C ILE A 159 -3.14 15.57 -5.56
N ILE A 160 -3.64 16.48 -6.38
CA ILE A 160 -5.06 16.56 -6.76
C ILE A 160 -5.38 15.61 -7.93
N VAL A 161 -4.43 15.45 -8.86
CA VAL A 161 -4.54 14.65 -10.09
C VAL A 161 -4.29 13.17 -9.82
#